data_AF-I0L5J5-F1
#
_entry.id   AF-I0L5J5-F1
#
_cell.length_a   1.000
_cell.length_b   1.000
_cell.length_c   1.000
_cell.angle_alpha   90.00
_cell.angle_beta   90.00
_cell.angle_gamma   90.00
#
_symmetry.space_group_name_H-M   'P 1'
#
loop_
_entity.id
_entity.type
_entity.pdbx_description
1 polymer ?
#
loop_
_entity_poly.entity_id
_entity_poly.type
_entity_poly.pdbx_seq_one_letter_code
_entity_poly.pdbx_strand_id
1 'polypeptide(L)'
;MALGSEQRRRERRPRIEGLFAGRQVDAALDLLHLMDMAWHDCYGPRELEVPAAVLDDVLLLAEGDLAALITVAREAVIDFRDVRVAADARRTRSE
;
A
#
# COMPACT_ATOMS: atom_id res chain seq x y z
N MET A 1 -8.55 -16.32 11.58
CA MET A 1 -7.11 -16.62 11.58
C MET A 1 -6.40 -15.40 11.03
N ALA A 2 -5.51 -14.78 11.80
CA ALA A 2 -4.67 -13.71 11.26
C ALA A 2 -3.71 -14.31 10.24
N LEU A 3 -3.76 -13.87 8.99
CA LEU A 3 -2.74 -14.22 8.00
C LEU A 3 -1.41 -13.68 8.51
N GLY A 4 -0.37 -14.51 8.58
CA GLY A 4 0.96 -14.06 9.00
C GLY A 4 1.55 -13.05 8.01
N SER A 5 2.47 -12.20 8.47
CA SER A 5 3.16 -11.20 7.63
C SER A 5 3.75 -11.81 6.34
N GLU A 6 4.40 -12.97 6.45
CA GLU A 6 4.94 -13.67 5.28
C GLU A 6 3.87 -14.10 4.27
N GLN A 7 2.71 -14.53 4.76
CA GLN A 7 1.62 -14.96 3.90
C GLN A 7 1.08 -13.77 3.10
N ARG A 8 0.88 -12.61 3.75
CA ARG A 8 0.50 -11.37 3.07
C ARG A 8 1.53 -10.94 2.03
N ARG A 9 2.82 -11.04 2.35
CA ARG A 9 3.90 -10.75 1.39
C ARG A 9 3.83 -11.65 0.16
N ARG A 10 3.55 -12.95 0.34
CA ARG A 10 3.39 -13.91 -0.78
C ARG A 10 2.14 -13.60 -1.61
N GLU A 11 1.04 -13.25 -0.98
CA GLU A 11 -0.23 -12.92 -1.66
C GLU A 11 -0.15 -11.61 -2.45
N ARG A 12 0.55 -10.59 -1.94
CA ARG A 12 0.73 -9.30 -2.62
C ARG A 12 1.71 -9.40 -3.81
N ARG A 13 2.65 -10.35 -3.79
CA ARG A 13 3.75 -10.44 -4.76
C ARG A 13 3.30 -10.41 -6.24
N PRO A 14 2.35 -11.23 -6.72
CA PRO A 14 1.96 -11.22 -8.13
C PRO A 14 1.46 -9.85 -8.60
N ARG A 15 0.76 -9.12 -7.72
CA ARG A 15 0.28 -7.77 -8.01
C ARG A 15 1.43 -6.76 -8.09
N ILE A 16 2.40 -6.85 -7.17
CA ILE A 16 3.57 -5.96 -7.15
C ILE A 16 4.48 -6.22 -8.35
N GLU A 17 4.63 -7.47 -8.77
CA GLU A 17 5.37 -7.82 -10.00
C GLU A 17 4.71 -7.28 -11.28
N GLY A 18 3.39 -7.04 -11.25
CA GLY A 18 2.68 -6.38 -12.34
C GLY A 18 2.88 -4.85 -12.39
N LEU A 19 3.39 -4.23 -11.32
CA LEU A 19 3.55 -2.77 -11.20
C LEU A 19 5.01 -2.32 -11.17
N PHE A 20 5.91 -3.12 -10.59
CA PHE A 20 7.31 -2.78 -10.37
C PHE A 20 8.24 -3.78 -11.07
N ALA A 21 9.44 -3.31 -11.47
CA ALA A 21 10.41 -4.14 -12.19
C ALA A 21 11.67 -4.47 -11.36
N GLY A 22 12.15 -5.71 -11.48
CA GLY A 22 13.43 -6.15 -10.94
C GLY A 22 13.55 -5.96 -9.43
N ARG A 23 14.64 -5.30 -8.98
CA ARG A 23 14.91 -5.09 -7.53
C ARG A 23 13.86 -4.20 -6.84
N GLN A 24 13.04 -3.47 -7.59
CA GLN A 24 12.00 -2.62 -7.02
C GLN A 24 10.84 -3.44 -6.44
N VAL A 25 10.63 -4.67 -6.92
CA VAL A 25 9.57 -5.56 -6.40
C VAL A 25 9.78 -5.86 -4.93
N ASP A 26 10.99 -6.27 -4.54
CA ASP A 26 11.28 -6.59 -3.14
C ASP A 26 11.26 -5.33 -2.27
N ALA A 27 11.80 -4.21 -2.75
CA ALA A 27 11.74 -2.94 -2.04
C ALA A 27 10.30 -2.46 -1.80
N ALA A 28 9.42 -2.61 -2.79
CA ALA A 28 8.00 -2.30 -2.65
C ALA A 28 7.32 -3.22 -1.64
N LEU A 29 7.59 -4.54 -1.68
CA LEU A 29 7.04 -5.49 -0.71
C LEU A 29 7.51 -5.19 0.73
N ASP A 30 8.77 -4.81 0.91
CA ASP A 30 9.33 -4.47 2.20
C ASP A 30 8.71 -3.18 2.75
N LEU A 31 8.49 -2.18 1.89
CA LEU A 31 7.76 -0.97 2.26
C LEU A 31 6.29 -1.27 2.63
N LEU A 32 5.59 -2.12 1.87
CA LEU A 32 4.22 -2.51 2.21
C LEU A 32 4.13 -3.27 3.54
N HIS A 33 5.18 -4.02 3.89
CA HIS A 33 5.28 -4.63 5.20
C HIS A 33 5.47 -3.59 6.31
N LEU A 34 6.35 -2.60 6.11
CA LEU A 34 6.51 -1.48 7.04
C LEU A 34 5.22 -0.68 7.21
N MET A 35 4.46 -0.51 6.12
CA MET A 35 3.16 0.16 6.15
C MET A 35 2.14 -0.63 7.00
N ASP A 36 2.08 -1.97 6.89
CA ASP A 36 1.23 -2.79 7.77
C ASP A 36 1.60 -2.60 9.25
N MET A 37 2.89 -2.55 9.58
CA MET A 37 3.37 -2.36 10.96
C MET A 37 2.98 -0.98 11.49
N ALA A 38 3.26 0.07 10.71
CA ALA A 38 2.92 1.44 11.10
C ALA A 38 1.40 1.64 11.19
N TRP A 39 0.63 1.01 10.31
CA TRP A 39 -0.83 1.03 10.35
C TRP A 39 -1.36 0.44 11.65
N HIS A 40 -0.88 -0.74 12.04
CA HIS A 40 -1.27 -1.37 13.30
C HIS A 40 -1.00 -0.45 14.50
N ASP A 41 0.16 0.22 14.53
CA ASP A 41 0.53 1.10 15.64
C ASP A 41 -0.33 2.38 15.68
N CYS A 42 -0.74 2.91 14.52
CA CYS A 42 -1.55 4.12 14.42
C CYS A 42 -3.06 3.87 14.61
N TYR A 43 -3.59 2.76 14.09
CA TYR A 43 -5.04 2.49 14.01
C TYR A 43 -5.52 1.35 14.92
N GLY A 44 -4.61 0.67 15.62
CA GLY A 44 -4.91 -0.13 16.81
C GLY A 44 -5.18 -1.63 16.59
N PRO A 45 -5.54 -2.36 17.67
CA PRO A 45 -5.34 -3.81 17.80
C PRO A 45 -6.25 -4.69 16.94
N ARG A 46 -7.19 -4.09 16.19
CA ARG A 46 -8.10 -4.82 15.28
C ARG A 46 -7.65 -4.75 13.82
N GLU A 47 -6.70 -3.87 13.50
CA GLU A 47 -6.21 -3.63 12.14
C GLU A 47 -4.75 -4.07 12.03
N LEU A 48 -4.55 -5.38 11.89
CA LEU A 48 -3.22 -6.01 11.79
C LEU A 48 -2.49 -5.73 10.47
N GLU A 49 -3.21 -5.19 9.49
CA GLU A 49 -2.71 -4.86 8.16
C GLU A 49 -3.49 -3.67 7.60
N VAL A 50 -2.91 -3.04 6.58
CA VAL A 50 -3.58 -1.97 5.86
C VAL A 50 -4.82 -2.55 5.15
N PRO A 51 -6.02 -1.95 5.30
CA PRO A 51 -7.21 -2.39 4.60
C PRO A 51 -6.99 -2.43 3.08
N ALA A 52 -7.52 -3.47 2.42
CA ALA A 52 -7.35 -3.67 0.97
C ALA A 52 -7.70 -2.41 0.15
N ALA A 53 -8.77 -1.70 0.53
CA ALA A 53 -9.19 -0.49 -0.17
C ALA A 53 -8.19 0.66 -0.05
N VAL A 54 -7.46 0.77 1.07
CA VAL A 54 -6.39 1.77 1.24
C VAL A 54 -5.15 1.35 0.47
N LEU A 55 -4.79 0.06 0.50
CA LEU A 55 -3.71 -0.48 -0.31
C LEU A 55 -3.94 -0.24 -1.82
N ASP A 56 -5.19 -0.37 -2.28
CA ASP A 56 -5.56 -0.09 -3.67
C ASP A 56 -5.33 1.37 -4.05
N ASP A 57 -5.71 2.31 -3.18
CA ASP A 57 -5.48 3.74 -3.39
C ASP A 57 -3.99 4.07 -3.42
N VAL A 58 -3.21 3.49 -2.49
CA VAL A 58 -1.76 3.66 -2.42
C VAL A 58 -1.09 3.19 -3.71
N LEU A 59 -1.43 1.99 -4.18
CA LEU A 59 -0.84 1.42 -5.40
C LEU A 59 -1.29 2.17 -6.66
N LEU A 60 -2.54 2.63 -6.70
CA LEU A 60 -3.07 3.43 -7.80
C LEU A 60 -2.32 4.76 -7.97
N LEU A 61 -2.02 5.44 -6.85
CA LEU A 61 -1.30 6.71 -6.86
C LEU A 61 0.21 6.55 -7.05
N ALA A 62 0.77 5.40 -6.68
CA ALA A 62 2.19 5.10 -6.86
C ALA A 62 2.57 4.76 -8.31
N GLU A 63 1.65 4.18 -9.11
CA GLU A 63 1.86 3.86 -10.53
C GLU A 63 3.12 3.04 -10.87
N GLY A 64 3.60 2.21 -9.95
CA GLY A 64 4.84 1.46 -10.17
C GLY A 64 6.13 2.28 -9.99
N ASP A 65 6.04 3.53 -9.52
CA ASP A 65 7.18 4.32 -9.10
C ASP A 65 7.44 4.16 -7.59
N LEU A 66 8.65 3.72 -7.23
CA LEU A 66 9.00 3.42 -5.85
C LEU A 66 9.05 4.69 -4.98
N ALA A 67 9.46 5.83 -5.54
CA ALA A 67 9.52 7.09 -4.79
C ALA A 67 8.11 7.61 -4.48
N ALA A 68 7.20 7.53 -5.45
CA ALA A 68 5.78 7.79 -5.26
C ALA A 68 5.17 6.82 -4.24
N LEU A 69 5.50 5.53 -4.30
CA LEU A 69 5.03 4.54 -3.33
C LEU A 69 5.42 4.91 -1.90
N ILE A 70 6.69 5.29 -1.66
CA ILE A 70 7.17 5.75 -0.34
C ILE A 70 6.35 6.95 0.15
N THR A 71 6.15 7.93 -0.72
CA THR A 71 5.44 9.17 -0.38
C THR A 71 3.99 8.86 -0.03
N VAL A 72 3.28 8.12 -0.89
CA VAL A 72 1.86 7.82 -0.69
C VAL A 72 1.64 6.88 0.50
N ALA A 73 2.51 5.90 0.73
CA ALA A 73 2.44 5.03 1.90
C ALA A 73 2.61 5.82 3.20
N ARG A 74 3.53 6.79 3.23
CA ARG A 74 3.69 7.71 4.37
C ARG A 74 2.42 8.52 4.61
N GLU A 75 1.83 9.12 3.57
CA GLU A 75 0.59 9.87 3.70
C GLU A 75 -0.57 8.98 4.17
N ALA A 76 -0.66 7.74 3.68
CA ALA A 76 -1.71 6.81 4.09
C ALA A 76 -1.67 6.50 5.59
N VAL A 77 -0.47 6.35 6.16
CA VAL A 77 -0.29 6.13 7.60
C VAL A 77 -0.69 7.38 8.39
N ILE A 78 -0.30 8.58 7.92
CA ILE A 78 -0.62 9.85 8.59
C ILE A 78 -2.12 10.12 8.56
N ASP A 79 -2.74 10.08 7.37
CA ASP A 79 -4.17 10.20 7.16
C ASP A 79 -4.59 9.57 5.83
N PHE A 80 -5.15 8.35 5.88
CA PHE A 80 -5.60 7.63 4.69
C PHE A 80 -6.73 8.33 3.93
N ARG A 81 -7.45 9.29 4.54
CA ARG A 81 -8.55 9.99 3.88
C ARG A 81 -8.04 10.92 2.78
N ASP A 82 -6.87 11.51 2.96
CA ASP A 82 -6.24 12.35 1.93
C ASP A 82 -5.84 11.49 0.71
N VAL A 83 -5.32 10.30 0.97
CA VAL A 83 -5.00 9.30 -0.06
C VAL A 83 -6.27 8.87 -0.80
N ARG A 84 -7.38 8.62 -0.09
CA ARG A 84 -8.68 8.30 -0.70
C ARG A 84 -9.17 9.41 -1.63
N VAL A 85 -9.17 10.66 -1.18
CA VAL A 85 -9.59 11.81 -1.99
C VAL A 85 -8.74 11.95 -3.26
N ALA A 86 -7.42 11.80 -3.13
CA ALA A 86 -6.51 11.86 -4.27
C ALA A 86 -6.75 10.71 -5.26
N ALA A 87 -7.00 9.50 -4.78
CA ALA A 87 -7.30 8.33 -5.59
C ALA A 87 -8.63 8.50 -6.35
N ASP A 88 -9.67 9.00 -5.68
CA ASP A 88 -10.97 9.27 -6.33
C ASP A 88 -10.85 10.35 -7.41
N ALA A 89 -10.12 11.44 -7.13
CA ALA A 89 -9.85 12.47 -8.13
C ALA A 89 -9.08 11.91 -9.35
N ARG A 90 -8.21 10.92 -9.15
CA ARG A 90 -7.49 10.25 -10.23
C ARG A 90 -8.40 9.36 -11.05
N ARG A 91 -9.31 8.60 -10.43
CA ARG A 91 -10.29 7.76 -11.14
C ARG A 91 -11.19 8.59 -12.06
N THR A 92 -11.71 9.72 -11.57
CA THR A 92 -12.56 10.63 -12.38
C THR A 92 -11.84 11.24 -13.59
N ARG A 93 -10.51 11.36 -13.56
CA ARG A 93 -9.72 11.87 -14.71
C ARG A 93 -9.44 10.81 -15.78
N SER A 94 -9.59 9.54 -15.44
CA SER A 94 -9.35 8.41 -16.35
C SER A 94 -10.60 7.93 -17.08
N GLU A 95 -11.76 8.51 -16.76
CA GLU A 95 -13.07 8.34 -17.43
C GLU A 95 -13.28 9.44 -18.48
#